data_AF-A0ABD6EY69-F1
#
_entry.id   AF-A0ABD6EY69-F1
#
_cell.length_a   1.000
_cell.length_b   1.000
_cell.length_c   1.000
_cell.angle_alpha   90.00
_cell.angle_beta   90.00
_cell.angle_gamma   90.00
#
_symmetry.space_group_name_H-M   'P 1'
#
loop_
_entity.id
_entity.type
_entity.pdbx_description
1 polymer ?
#
loop_
_entity_poly.entity_id
_entity_poly.type
_entity_poly.pdbx_seq_one_letter_code
_entity_poly.pdbx_strand_id
1 'polypeptide(L)'
;MFELDLGAFELVEGMTAEELLSSTEPIIFHRDIPVHSVHRETVQTEIALQNLMTAPESLLTPSIPPTFVGDNYCFVVDGENVSTADIMSDEHWWRHTGKPSKYYYSDDLRTFRRVNCITAKGRIMSATLVKHASPASSHIHSPGSSRSGTTCANSASRHSLTSNKPDTLPLSCIYKVTRVYSFWKTCTAFHRIVTMISRGMEDEQSANDFFRKRLFVQYLWRNAKPSDKARVQREFDPSKQRLLKICRHSIPRRECH
;
A
#
# COMPACT_ATOMS: atom_id res chain seq x y z
N MET A 1 -25.26 4.45 -46.77
CA MET A 1 -25.99 4.18 -45.52
C MET A 1 -25.46 2.84 -45.04
N PHE A 2 -24.56 2.85 -44.05
CA PHE A 2 -23.96 1.61 -43.54
C PHE A 2 -24.91 0.99 -42.54
N GLU A 3 -25.41 -0.19 -42.86
CA GLU A 3 -26.20 -1.04 -41.99
C GLU A 3 -25.24 -1.60 -40.94
N LEU A 4 -25.40 -1.14 -39.69
CA LEU A 4 -24.66 -1.68 -38.55
C LEU A 4 -25.27 -3.06 -38.24
N ASP A 5 -24.54 -4.12 -38.59
CA ASP A 5 -24.83 -5.47 -38.14
C ASP A 5 -24.50 -5.55 -36.63
N LEU A 6 -25.54 -5.33 -35.82
CA LEU A 6 -25.52 -5.52 -34.37
C LEU A 6 -25.59 -7.02 -34.11
N GLY A 7 -24.44 -7.67 -34.18
CA GLY A 7 -24.26 -9.06 -33.78
C GLY A 7 -24.94 -9.33 -32.45
N ALA A 8 -25.88 -10.27 -32.50
CA ALA A 8 -26.71 -10.71 -31.40
C ALA A 8 -25.86 -11.04 -30.16
N PHE A 9 -26.05 -10.28 -29.10
CA PHE A 9 -25.72 -10.71 -27.76
C PHE A 9 -26.86 -11.65 -27.32
N GLU A 10 -26.58 -12.95 -27.29
CA GLU A 10 -27.39 -13.86 -26.48
C GLU A 10 -27.26 -13.40 -25.04
N LEU A 11 -28.32 -12.75 -24.54
CA LEU A 11 -28.56 -12.60 -23.11
C LEU A 11 -28.65 -14.03 -22.56
N VAL A 12 -27.60 -14.46 -21.86
CA VAL A 12 -27.65 -15.65 -21.02
C VAL A 12 -28.86 -15.49 -20.09
N GLU A 13 -29.86 -16.36 -20.23
CA GLU A 13 -31.07 -16.34 -19.41
C GLU A 13 -30.71 -16.32 -17.92
N GLY A 14 -31.10 -15.24 -17.23
CA GLY A 14 -31.07 -15.18 -15.77
C GLY A 14 -30.43 -13.94 -15.14
N MET A 15 -29.74 -13.08 -15.90
CA MET A 15 -29.16 -11.84 -15.34
C MET A 15 -30.11 -10.65 -15.47
N THR A 16 -30.41 -9.97 -14.36
CA THR A 16 -31.22 -8.75 -14.41
C THR A 16 -30.37 -7.52 -14.78
N ALA A 17 -31.02 -6.46 -15.30
CA ALA A 17 -30.33 -5.22 -15.62
C ALA A 17 -29.67 -4.58 -14.38
N GLU A 18 -30.22 -4.82 -13.19
CA GLU A 18 -29.63 -4.40 -11.92
C GLU A 18 -28.32 -5.14 -11.60
N GLU A 19 -28.16 -6.41 -11.96
CA GLU A 19 -26.91 -7.18 -11.77
C GLU A 19 -25.81 -6.76 -12.76
N LEU A 20 -26.19 -6.34 -13.97
CA LEU A 20 -25.27 -5.76 -14.97
C LEU A 20 -24.81 -4.35 -14.57
N LEU A 21 -25.67 -3.58 -13.90
CA LEU A 21 -25.37 -2.23 -13.40
C LEU A 21 -24.75 -2.24 -11.99
N SER A 22 -24.86 -3.34 -11.24
CA SER A 22 -24.17 -3.56 -9.96
C SER A 22 -22.72 -4.00 -10.15
N SER A 23 -22.14 -3.85 -11.35
CA SER A 23 -20.87 -4.44 -11.76
C SER A 23 -19.73 -4.05 -10.81
N THR A 24 -19.54 -4.84 -9.76
CA THR A 24 -18.22 -5.07 -9.18
C THR A 24 -17.36 -5.51 -10.34
N GLU A 25 -16.35 -4.70 -10.70
CA GLU A 25 -15.35 -5.10 -11.69
C GLU A 25 -14.90 -6.53 -11.38
N PRO A 26 -14.78 -7.41 -12.39
CA PRO A 26 -14.43 -8.80 -12.16
C PRO A 26 -13.09 -8.87 -11.43
N ILE A 27 -13.10 -9.48 -10.24
CA ILE A 27 -11.89 -9.63 -9.43
C ILE A 27 -10.93 -10.54 -10.20
N ILE A 28 -9.72 -10.04 -10.45
CA ILE A 28 -8.66 -10.81 -11.10
C ILE A 28 -8.06 -11.76 -10.06
N PHE A 29 -7.87 -13.02 -10.44
CA PHE A 29 -7.18 -14.01 -9.60
C PHE A 29 -5.84 -14.40 -10.24
N HIS A 30 -4.80 -14.54 -9.42
CA HIS A 30 -3.59 -15.23 -9.80
C HIS A 30 -3.55 -16.58 -9.09
N ARG A 31 -3.89 -17.65 -9.83
CA ARG A 31 -4.25 -18.96 -9.27
C ARG A 31 -5.48 -18.76 -8.38
N ASP A 32 -5.32 -18.87 -7.06
CA ASP A 32 -6.42 -18.76 -6.10
C ASP A 32 -6.26 -17.54 -5.17
N ILE A 33 -5.33 -16.64 -5.49
CA ILE A 33 -5.09 -15.43 -4.69
C ILE A 33 -5.71 -14.24 -5.42
N PRO A 34 -6.60 -13.47 -4.76
CA PRO A 34 -7.19 -12.28 -5.36
C PRO A 34 -6.10 -11.21 -5.59
N VAL A 35 -6.06 -10.67 -6.80
CA VAL A 35 -5.23 -9.52 -7.15
C VAL A 35 -6.01 -8.27 -6.78
N HIS A 36 -5.43 -7.45 -5.90
CA HIS A 36 -6.03 -6.19 -5.49
C HIS A 36 -6.00 -5.15 -6.61
N SER A 37 -4.86 -5.00 -7.27
CA SER A 37 -4.71 -4.04 -8.36
C SER A 37 -3.54 -4.38 -9.28
N VAL A 38 -3.53 -3.77 -10.47
CA VAL A 38 -2.45 -3.86 -11.47
C VAL A 38 -1.88 -2.46 -11.70
N HIS A 39 -0.55 -2.33 -11.67
CA HIS A 39 0.11 -1.04 -11.92
C HIS A 39 1.29 -1.21 -12.87
N ARG A 40 1.45 -0.25 -13.80
CA ARG A 40 2.62 -0.19 -14.70
C ARG A 40 3.85 0.43 -14.06
N GLU A 41 3.63 1.19 -12.98
CA GLU A 41 4.67 1.88 -12.24
C GLU A 41 4.63 1.49 -10.76
N THR A 42 5.63 1.93 -10.01
CA THR A 42 5.65 1.72 -8.57
C THR A 42 4.57 2.53 -7.88
N VAL A 43 3.76 1.86 -7.07
CA VAL A 43 2.74 2.53 -6.26
C VAL A 43 3.44 3.37 -5.20
N GLN A 44 3.11 4.67 -5.16
CA GLN A 44 3.61 5.60 -4.15
C GLN A 44 3.21 5.14 -2.74
N THR A 45 3.91 5.61 -1.71
CA THR A 45 3.72 5.06 -0.35
C THR A 45 2.33 5.37 0.18
N GLU A 46 1.89 6.61 0.00
CA GLU A 46 0.61 7.15 0.44
C GLU A 46 -0.56 6.40 -0.23
N ILE A 47 -0.46 6.15 -1.54
CA ILE A 47 -1.46 5.37 -2.29
C ILE A 47 -1.46 3.90 -1.85
N ALA A 48 -0.28 3.30 -1.59
CA ALA A 48 -0.21 1.93 -1.09
C ALA A 48 -0.85 1.80 0.30
N LEU A 49 -0.73 2.82 1.16
CA LEU A 49 -1.39 2.86 2.46
C LEU A 49 -2.90 3.00 2.33
N GLN A 50 -3.38 3.88 1.45
CA GLN A 50 -4.80 4.01 1.17
C GLN A 50 -5.37 2.67 0.68
N ASN A 51 -4.74 2.07 -0.33
CA ASN A 51 -5.13 0.75 -0.86
C ASN A 51 -5.15 -0.33 0.23
N LEU A 52 -4.15 -0.36 1.11
CA LEU A 52 -4.10 -1.33 2.21
C LEU A 52 -5.31 -1.25 3.12
N MET A 53 -5.70 -0.03 3.51
CA MET A 53 -6.74 0.16 4.52
C MET A 53 -8.15 0.14 3.92
N THR A 54 -8.31 0.52 2.64
CA THR A 54 -9.60 0.45 1.95
C THR A 54 -9.89 -0.90 1.31
N ALA A 55 -8.90 -1.80 1.22
CA ALA A 55 -9.11 -3.12 0.64
C ALA A 55 -10.22 -3.89 1.39
N PRO A 56 -11.25 -4.38 0.68
CA PRO A 56 -12.27 -5.24 1.27
C PRO A 56 -11.66 -6.55 1.75
N GLU A 57 -12.32 -7.19 2.72
CA GLU A 57 -11.84 -8.47 3.29
C GLU A 57 -11.73 -9.58 2.23
N SER A 58 -12.54 -9.54 1.17
CA SER A 58 -12.48 -10.49 0.05
C SER A 58 -11.18 -10.42 -0.77
N LEU A 59 -10.46 -9.29 -0.73
CA LEU A 59 -9.16 -9.12 -1.39
C LEU A 59 -7.98 -9.33 -0.43
N LEU A 60 -8.25 -9.63 0.84
CA LEU A 60 -7.24 -9.89 1.85
C LEU A 60 -6.84 -11.37 1.81
N THR A 61 -5.58 -11.65 1.44
CA THR A 61 -5.10 -13.04 1.42
C THR A 61 -4.42 -13.43 2.73
N PRO A 62 -4.81 -14.55 3.37
CA PRO A 62 -4.13 -15.10 4.55
C PRO A 62 -2.89 -15.94 4.18
N SER A 63 -2.54 -16.02 2.90
CA SER A 63 -1.44 -16.84 2.39
C SER A 63 -0.25 -16.01 1.95
N ILE A 64 0.95 -16.60 2.06
CA ILE A 64 2.17 -16.03 1.48
C ILE A 64 1.96 -15.83 -0.04
N PRO A 65 2.16 -14.61 -0.57
CA PRO A 65 2.05 -14.34 -2.00
C PRO A 65 2.96 -15.22 -2.87
N PRO A 66 2.64 -15.39 -4.16
CA PRO A 66 3.49 -16.17 -5.06
C PRO A 66 4.91 -15.60 -5.13
N THR A 67 5.94 -16.43 -5.06
CA THR A 67 7.34 -15.96 -5.20
C THR A 67 7.60 -15.37 -6.59
N PHE A 68 6.89 -15.85 -7.60
CA PHE A 68 6.98 -15.42 -8.99
C PHE A 68 5.58 -15.19 -9.57
N VAL A 69 5.43 -14.16 -10.40
CA VAL A 69 4.24 -13.85 -11.19
C VAL A 69 4.63 -13.37 -12.59
N GLY A 70 3.83 -13.70 -13.59
CA GLY A 70 4.11 -13.36 -14.99
C GLY A 70 3.85 -11.89 -15.35
N ASP A 71 3.04 -11.19 -14.54
CA ASP A 71 2.59 -9.82 -14.79
C ASP A 71 2.69 -8.95 -13.54
N ASN A 72 2.29 -7.68 -13.68
CA ASN A 72 2.35 -6.72 -12.59
C ASN A 72 1.12 -6.87 -11.71
N TYR A 73 1.29 -7.40 -10.50
CA TYR A 73 0.21 -7.60 -9.56
C TYR A 73 0.51 -6.95 -8.22
N CYS A 74 -0.54 -6.43 -7.59
CA CYS A 74 -0.52 -6.00 -6.22
C CYS A 74 -1.45 -6.89 -5.39
N PHE A 75 -0.94 -7.39 -4.27
CA PHE A 75 -1.68 -8.20 -3.32
C PHE A 75 -1.80 -7.45 -2.00
N VAL A 76 -2.95 -7.59 -1.34
CA VAL A 76 -3.13 -7.17 0.05
C VAL A 76 -3.15 -8.41 0.92
N VAL A 77 -2.16 -8.54 1.79
CA VAL A 77 -1.93 -9.73 2.60
C VAL A 77 -2.32 -9.43 4.04
N ASP A 78 -2.97 -10.40 4.68
CA ASP A 78 -3.24 -10.38 6.10
C ASP A 78 -1.94 -10.50 6.89
N GLY A 79 -1.55 -9.41 7.54
CA GLY A 79 -0.31 -9.32 8.31
C GLY A 79 -0.41 -9.95 9.70
N GLU A 80 -1.60 -10.36 10.14
CA GLU A 80 -1.80 -11.17 11.34
C GLU A 80 -1.47 -12.65 11.07
N ASN A 81 -1.81 -13.13 9.87
CA ASN A 81 -1.57 -14.51 9.43
C ASN A 81 -0.20 -14.70 8.76
N VAL A 82 0.28 -13.71 8.03
CA VAL A 82 1.54 -13.79 7.27
C VAL A 82 2.52 -12.75 7.76
N SER A 83 3.67 -13.20 8.26
CA SER A 83 4.73 -12.26 8.67
C SER A 83 5.51 -11.77 7.45
N THR A 84 6.12 -10.59 7.56
CA THR A 84 7.02 -10.12 6.51
C THR A 84 8.26 -11.00 6.37
N ALA A 85 8.75 -11.60 7.46
CA ALA A 85 9.83 -12.59 7.37
C ALA A 85 9.42 -13.79 6.48
N ASP A 86 8.12 -14.10 6.41
CA ASP A 86 7.64 -15.18 5.58
C ASP A 86 7.71 -14.90 4.09
N ILE A 87 7.32 -13.68 3.72
CA ILE A 87 7.38 -13.20 2.34
C ILE A 87 8.83 -13.05 1.87
N MET A 88 9.74 -12.76 2.79
CA MET A 88 11.12 -12.37 2.50
C MET A 88 12.13 -13.53 2.58
N SER A 89 11.70 -14.75 2.92
CA SER A 89 12.60 -15.91 3.02
C SER A 89 13.01 -16.52 1.68
N ASP A 90 12.54 -15.98 0.57
CA ASP A 90 12.81 -16.47 -0.78
C ASP A 90 14.06 -15.82 -1.39
N GLU A 91 15.06 -15.56 -0.54
CA GLU A 91 16.36 -15.00 -0.89
C GLU A 91 17.10 -15.83 -1.94
N HIS A 92 16.72 -17.09 -2.16
CA HIS A 92 17.25 -17.88 -3.26
C HIS A 92 17.09 -17.17 -4.61
N TRP A 93 15.95 -16.52 -4.84
CA TRP A 93 15.64 -15.81 -6.09
C TRP A 93 15.73 -14.29 -5.97
N TRP A 94 15.38 -13.74 -4.81
CA TRP A 94 15.31 -12.29 -4.62
C TRP A 94 16.58 -11.73 -3.98
N ARG A 95 16.99 -10.54 -4.43
CA ARG A 95 17.98 -9.71 -3.73
C ARG A 95 17.28 -8.49 -3.15
N HIS A 96 17.45 -8.27 -1.84
CA HIS A 96 16.88 -7.13 -1.12
C HIS A 96 17.89 -5.98 -1.08
N THR A 97 17.47 -4.77 -1.46
CA THR A 97 18.38 -3.63 -1.66
C THR A 97 18.21 -2.51 -0.62
N GLY A 98 17.11 -2.52 0.13
CA GLY A 98 16.88 -1.52 1.17
C GLY A 98 15.55 -1.70 1.88
N LYS A 99 15.50 -1.17 3.11
CA LYS A 99 14.31 -1.17 3.98
C LYS A 99 14.03 0.24 4.54
N PRO A 100 13.81 1.27 3.69
CA PRO A 100 13.47 2.60 4.19
C PRO A 100 12.20 2.56 5.03
N SER A 101 12.25 3.28 6.16
CA SER A 101 11.09 3.53 7.03
C SER A 101 10.75 5.01 7.00
N LYS A 102 9.46 5.32 6.92
CA LYS A 102 8.90 6.67 7.06
C LYS A 102 7.76 6.63 8.07
N TYR A 103 7.42 7.78 8.62
CA TYR A 103 6.33 7.91 9.58
C TYR A 103 5.18 8.71 8.96
N TYR A 104 3.96 8.30 9.29
CA TYR A 104 2.74 8.90 8.81
C TYR A 104 1.76 9.08 9.97
N TYR A 105 1.02 10.19 9.94
CA TYR A 105 -0.12 10.42 10.80
C TYR A 105 -1.41 10.10 10.05
N SER A 106 -2.34 9.42 10.72
CA SER A 106 -3.72 9.20 10.24
C SER A 106 -4.67 9.01 11.42
N ASP A 107 -5.75 9.77 11.44
CA ASP A 107 -6.86 9.67 12.41
C ASP A 107 -7.98 8.75 11.92
N ASP A 108 -8.11 8.58 10.60
CA ASP A 108 -9.21 7.84 9.95
C ASP A 108 -8.77 6.50 9.33
N LEU A 109 -7.46 6.20 9.33
CA LEU A 109 -6.84 5.09 8.59
C LEU A 109 -7.08 5.11 7.08
N ARG A 110 -7.55 6.23 6.51
CA ARG A 110 -7.82 6.40 5.08
C ARG A 110 -6.86 7.41 4.47
N THR A 111 -6.60 8.48 5.20
CA THR A 111 -5.76 9.60 4.79
C THR A 111 -4.47 9.59 5.60
N PHE A 112 -3.34 9.41 4.91
CA PHE A 112 -2.03 9.37 5.54
C PHE A 112 -1.21 10.61 5.20
N ARG A 113 -0.74 11.32 6.23
CA ARG A 113 0.09 12.53 6.09
C ARG A 113 1.49 12.26 6.60
N ARG A 114 2.51 12.57 5.81
CA ARG A 114 3.90 12.32 6.21
C ARG A 114 4.29 13.21 7.40
N VAL A 115 4.97 12.61 8.37
CA VAL A 115 5.47 13.31 9.57
C VAL A 115 6.96 13.07 9.78
N ASN A 116 7.60 14.00 10.47
CA ASN A 116 8.89 13.78 11.09
C ASN A 116 8.67 13.38 12.55
N CYS A 117 9.43 12.41 13.02
CA CYS A 117 9.35 11.93 14.40
C CYS A 117 10.68 12.18 15.13
N ILE A 118 10.59 12.64 16.37
CA ILE A 118 11.71 12.62 17.30
C ILE A 118 11.60 11.32 18.09
N THR A 119 12.63 10.49 18.04
CA THR A 119 12.66 9.21 18.74
C THR A 119 13.75 9.17 19.81
N ALA A 120 13.44 8.59 20.97
CA ALA A 120 14.42 8.33 22.02
C ALA A 120 14.31 6.86 22.46
N LYS A 121 15.43 6.13 22.49
CA LYS A 121 15.48 4.70 22.87
C LYS A 121 14.46 3.83 22.11
N GLY A 122 14.26 4.11 20.82
CA GLY A 122 13.33 3.35 19.98
C GLY A 122 11.85 3.72 20.11
N ARG A 123 11.49 4.65 21.00
CA ARG A 123 10.12 5.15 21.16
C ARG A 123 9.95 6.51 20.50
N ILE A 124 8.77 6.76 19.93
CA ILE A 124 8.40 8.08 19.38
C ILE A 124 8.06 9.00 20.55
N MET A 125 8.74 10.15 20.65
CA MET A 125 8.53 11.14 21.70
C MET A 125 7.66 12.30 21.22
N SER A 126 7.80 12.68 19.96
CA SER A 126 6.97 13.71 19.32
C SER A 126 6.93 13.50 17.80
N ALA A 127 5.88 14.03 17.18
CA ALA A 127 5.70 14.00 15.73
C ALA A 127 5.15 15.34 15.22
N THR A 128 5.66 15.79 14.08
CA THR A 128 5.23 17.03 13.41
C THR A 128 4.99 16.77 11.93
N LEU A 129 3.98 17.43 11.35
CA LEU A 129 3.69 17.33 9.92
C LEU A 129 4.89 17.81 9.08
N VAL A 130 5.22 17.06 8.04
CA VAL A 130 6.16 17.54 7.03
C VAL A 130 5.48 18.65 6.27
N LYS A 131 5.91 19.90 6.47
CA LYS A 131 5.50 21.02 5.63
C LYS A 131 6.08 20.78 4.24
N HIS A 132 5.22 20.49 3.26
CA HIS A 132 5.64 20.59 1.87
C HIS A 132 6.03 22.05 1.65
N ALA A 133 7.29 22.30 1.25
CA ALA A 133 7.64 23.60 0.75
C ALA A 133 6.71 23.87 -0.44
N SER A 134 5.79 24.82 -0.29
CA SER A 134 5.12 25.40 -1.44
C SER A 134 6.21 25.79 -2.42
N PRO A 135 6.14 25.41 -3.72
CA PRO A 135 7.09 25.95 -4.69
C PRO A 135 7.04 27.46 -4.54
N ALA A 136 8.20 28.06 -4.24
CA ALA A 136 8.31 29.50 -4.04
C ALA A 136 7.67 30.19 -5.25
N SER A 137 6.49 30.78 -5.07
CA SER A 137 5.96 31.70 -6.05
C SER A 137 6.98 32.83 -6.13
N SER A 138 7.70 32.90 -7.25
CA SER A 138 8.61 33.97 -7.57
C SER A 138 7.89 35.30 -7.36
N HIS A 139 8.29 36.03 -6.33
CA HIS A 139 7.92 37.41 -6.11
C HIS A 139 8.39 38.24 -7.31
N ILE A 140 7.45 38.63 -8.17
CA ILE A 140 7.62 39.82 -9.01
C ILE A 140 6.90 40.94 -8.28
N HIS A 141 7.70 41.86 -7.76
CA HIS A 141 7.23 43.11 -7.18
C HIS A 141 6.62 44.01 -8.26
N SER A 142 5.44 44.58 -8.00
CA SER A 142 4.98 45.84 -8.60
C SER A 142 4.00 46.51 -7.63
N PRO A 143 4.14 47.82 -7.35
CA PRO A 143 3.26 48.54 -6.43
C PRO A 143 2.07 49.13 -7.19
N GLY A 144 0.87 49.02 -6.64
CA GLY A 144 -0.33 49.61 -7.24
C GLY A 144 -1.51 49.62 -6.27
N SER A 145 -1.91 50.83 -5.88
CA SER A 145 -2.90 51.17 -4.87
C SER A 145 -4.35 50.75 -5.19
N SER A 146 -5.14 50.65 -4.11
CA SER A 146 -6.53 51.15 -3.93
C SER A 146 -7.62 50.14 -3.55
N ARG A 147 -8.53 50.66 -2.71
CA ARG A 147 -9.55 50.02 -1.83
C ARG A 147 -10.83 49.66 -2.58
N SER A 148 -11.58 48.65 -2.10
CA SER A 148 -12.99 48.73 -1.60
C SER A 148 -13.83 47.46 -1.84
N GLY A 149 -14.64 47.07 -0.84
CA GLY A 149 -15.84 46.21 -0.91
C GLY A 149 -15.59 44.73 -1.27
N THR A 150 -16.32 43.70 -0.83
CA THR A 150 -17.66 43.57 -0.24
C THR A 150 -17.75 42.15 0.37
N THR A 151 -18.63 41.96 1.34
CA THR A 151 -18.98 40.70 2.03
C THR A 151 -19.38 39.53 1.12
N CYS A 152 -18.98 38.30 1.49
CA CYS A 152 -19.89 37.15 1.55
C CYS A 152 -19.31 36.01 2.39
N ALA A 153 -20.17 35.44 3.22
CA ALA A 153 -19.90 34.39 4.18
C ALA A 153 -19.44 33.08 3.51
N ASN A 154 -18.48 32.41 4.14
CA ASN A 154 -18.39 30.96 4.08
C ASN A 154 -18.14 30.43 5.49
N SER A 155 -19.06 29.60 5.94
CA SER A 155 -19.06 28.90 7.22
C SER A 155 -17.91 27.89 7.24
N ALA A 156 -16.75 28.30 7.74
CA ALA A 156 -15.70 27.40 8.18
C ALA A 156 -15.72 27.36 9.71
N SER A 157 -15.98 26.17 10.24
CA SER A 157 -16.03 25.85 11.67
C SER A 157 -14.81 26.41 12.40
N ARG A 158 -15.09 27.29 13.36
CA ARG A 158 -14.10 27.92 14.25
C ARG A 158 -13.61 26.88 15.24
N HIS A 159 -12.41 26.32 15.02
CA HIS A 159 -11.58 25.91 16.14
C HIS A 159 -10.65 27.08 16.49
N SER A 160 -11.01 27.76 17.57
CA SER A 160 -10.26 28.81 18.24
C SER A 160 -8.88 28.31 18.65
N LEU A 161 -7.86 28.70 17.89
CA LEU A 161 -6.45 28.51 18.23
C LEU A 161 -6.02 29.59 19.23
N THR A 162 -6.18 29.30 20.52
CA THR A 162 -5.52 30.04 21.59
C THR A 162 -4.80 29.05 22.51
N SER A 163 -3.59 28.64 22.13
CA SER A 163 -2.56 28.14 23.06
C SER A 163 -1.24 27.99 22.32
N ASN A 164 -0.19 28.66 22.79
CA ASN A 164 1.21 28.46 22.37
C ASN A 164 1.74 27.10 22.85
N LYS A 165 1.14 26.00 22.40
CA LYS A 165 1.71 24.65 22.50
C LYS A 165 2.20 24.23 21.12
N PRO A 166 3.43 23.67 20.99
CA PRO A 166 3.90 23.19 19.71
C PRO A 166 2.91 22.18 19.14
N ASP A 167 2.55 22.31 17.86
CA ASP A 167 1.64 21.47 17.07
C ASP A 167 2.07 19.97 17.10
N THR A 168 1.86 19.32 18.25
CA THR A 168 2.33 17.97 18.52
C THR A 168 1.17 17.03 18.24
N LEU A 169 1.37 16.12 17.28
CA LEU A 169 0.35 15.15 16.87
C LEU A 169 0.16 14.05 17.93
N PRO A 170 -1.05 13.49 18.10
CA PRO A 170 -1.27 12.38 19.01
C PRO A 170 -0.52 11.13 18.51
N LEU A 171 0.35 10.60 19.36
CA LEU A 171 1.28 9.52 19.00
C LEU A 171 0.58 8.19 18.71
N SER A 172 -0.63 7.97 19.25
CA SER A 172 -1.48 6.82 18.96
C SER A 172 -1.95 6.74 17.51
N CYS A 173 -1.91 7.86 16.79
CA CYS A 173 -2.28 7.98 15.38
C CYS A 173 -1.05 8.03 14.45
N ILE A 174 0.13 7.71 14.98
CA ILE A 174 1.37 7.66 14.21
C ILE A 174 1.64 6.21 13.80
N TYR A 175 1.90 6.02 12.51
CA TYR A 175 2.20 4.73 11.90
C TYR A 175 3.59 4.77 11.29
N LYS A 176 4.35 3.71 11.52
CA LYS A 176 5.62 3.47 10.85
C LYS A 176 5.34 2.65 9.60
N VAL A 177 5.82 3.14 8.47
CA VAL A 177 5.65 2.51 7.17
C VAL A 177 7.02 2.14 6.64
N THR A 178 7.21 0.85 6.41
CA THR A 178 8.47 0.28 5.97
C THR A 178 8.30 -0.34 4.60
N ARG A 179 9.18 0.00 3.64
CA ARG A 179 9.15 -0.61 2.30
C ARG A 179 10.41 -1.43 2.10
N VAL A 180 10.27 -2.70 1.74
CA VAL A 180 11.42 -3.51 1.31
C VAL A 180 11.42 -3.60 -0.21
N TYR A 181 12.50 -3.12 -0.81
CA TYR A 181 12.71 -3.17 -2.25
C TYR A 181 13.56 -4.39 -2.59
N SER A 182 13.11 -5.14 -3.59
CA SER A 182 13.79 -6.34 -4.05
C SER A 182 13.76 -6.42 -5.57
N PHE A 183 14.74 -7.09 -6.14
CA PHE A 183 14.75 -7.47 -7.54
C PHE A 183 15.17 -8.93 -7.71
N TRP A 184 14.74 -9.56 -8.80
CA TRP A 184 15.10 -10.93 -9.11
C TRP A 184 16.59 -11.00 -9.45
N LYS A 185 17.36 -11.88 -8.79
CA LYS A 185 18.84 -11.86 -8.80
C LYS A 185 19.48 -11.82 -10.19
N THR A 186 18.91 -12.53 -11.16
CA THR A 186 19.39 -12.61 -12.55
C THR A 186 18.64 -11.66 -13.50
N CYS A 187 17.64 -10.92 -13.01
CA CYS A 187 16.78 -10.04 -13.80
C CYS A 187 16.38 -8.80 -13.01
N THR A 188 17.15 -7.73 -13.14
CA THR A 188 16.88 -6.44 -12.48
C THR A 188 15.64 -5.73 -13.02
N ALA A 189 15.03 -6.19 -14.11
CA ALA A 189 13.76 -5.67 -14.61
C ALA A 189 12.57 -6.14 -13.75
N PHE A 190 12.68 -7.28 -13.06
CA PHE A 190 11.60 -7.80 -12.22
C PHE A 190 11.79 -7.41 -10.76
N HIS A 191 10.86 -6.62 -10.24
CA HIS A 191 10.91 -6.05 -8.91
C HIS A 191 9.79 -6.59 -8.03
N ARG A 192 10.07 -6.65 -6.73
CA ARG A 192 9.08 -6.82 -5.68
C ARG A 192 9.24 -5.73 -4.64
N ILE A 193 8.14 -5.11 -4.26
CA ILE A 193 8.10 -4.11 -3.19
C ILE A 193 7.08 -4.55 -2.15
N VAL A 194 7.54 -4.76 -0.93
CA VAL A 194 6.68 -5.10 0.21
C VAL A 194 6.53 -3.86 1.08
N THR A 195 5.34 -3.28 1.15
CA THR A 195 5.01 -2.16 2.04
C THR A 195 4.34 -2.71 3.28
N MET A 196 4.90 -2.35 4.43
CA MET A 196 4.47 -2.76 5.75
C MET A 196 3.97 -1.53 6.49
N ILE A 197 2.83 -1.61 7.14
CA ILE A 197 2.39 -0.61 8.11
C ILE A 197 2.38 -1.24 9.51
N SER A 198 2.98 -0.55 10.47
CA SER A 198 2.90 -0.88 11.89
C SER A 198 2.52 0.37 12.67
N ARG A 199 1.94 0.18 13.86
CA ARG A 199 1.78 1.29 14.80
C ARG A 199 3.16 1.84 15.19
N GLY A 200 3.23 3.15 15.40
CA GLY A 200 4.46 3.85 15.79
C GLY A 200 4.80 3.66 17.27
N MET A 201 3.80 3.33 18.09
CA MET A 201 3.94 2.93 19.47
C MET A 201 3.42 1.49 19.60
N GLU A 202 4.21 0.61 20.22
CA GLU A 202 3.84 -0.79 20.47
C GLU A 202 3.02 -0.96 21.77
N ASP A 203 2.80 0.12 22.54
CA ASP A 203 2.10 0.05 23.82
C ASP A 203 0.61 -0.32 23.62
N GLU A 204 0.25 -1.49 24.18
CA GLU A 204 -1.04 -2.19 24.08
C GLU A 204 -2.26 -1.33 24.48
N GLN A 205 -2.06 -0.27 25.26
CA GLN A 205 -3.15 0.62 25.72
C GLN A 205 -3.69 1.59 24.66
N SER A 206 -3.04 1.77 23.51
CA SER A 206 -3.52 2.68 22.45
C SER A 206 -4.36 1.93 21.41
N ALA A 207 -5.49 1.41 21.86
CA ALA A 207 -6.44 0.62 21.10
C ALA A 207 -7.17 1.46 20.03
N ASN A 208 -6.52 1.72 18.88
CA ASN A 208 -7.29 1.93 17.66
C ASN A 208 -7.76 0.57 17.16
N ASP A 209 -8.84 0.05 17.74
CA ASP A 209 -9.38 -1.30 17.48
C ASP A 209 -9.62 -1.60 15.99
N PHE A 210 -9.65 -0.57 15.15
CA PHE A 210 -9.83 -0.69 13.71
C PHE A 210 -8.53 -0.94 12.93
N PHE A 211 -7.36 -0.72 13.54
CA PHE A 211 -6.09 -0.99 12.89
C PHE A 211 -5.87 -2.50 12.76
N ARG A 212 -5.81 -2.97 11.51
CA ARG A 212 -5.42 -4.34 11.19
C ARG A 212 -4.06 -4.33 10.50
N LYS A 213 -3.16 -5.21 10.93
CA LYS A 213 -1.87 -5.35 10.27
C LYS A 213 -2.09 -5.94 8.89
N ARG A 214 -1.66 -5.20 7.85
CA ARG A 214 -1.74 -5.63 6.45
C ARG A 214 -0.42 -5.36 5.75
N LEU A 215 -0.11 -6.15 4.73
CA LEU A 215 1.07 -5.96 3.88
C LEU A 215 0.63 -5.75 2.43
N PHE A 216 1.21 -4.76 1.76
CA PHE A 216 1.01 -4.54 0.33
C PHE A 216 2.19 -5.11 -0.43
N VAL A 217 1.96 -6.10 -1.28
CA VAL A 217 3.02 -6.74 -2.07
C VAL A 217 2.82 -6.41 -3.52
N GLN A 218 3.69 -5.56 -4.07
CA GLN A 218 3.71 -5.19 -5.47
C GLN A 218 4.78 -5.98 -6.22
N TYR A 219 4.39 -6.68 -7.27
CA TYR A 219 5.27 -7.21 -8.30
C TYR A 219 5.25 -6.30 -9.52
N LEU A 220 6.41 -6.03 -10.10
CA LEU A 220 6.55 -5.06 -11.16
C LEU A 220 7.67 -5.42 -12.14
N TRP A 221 7.29 -5.67 -13.38
CA TRP A 221 8.19 -5.73 -14.54
C TRP A 221 8.39 -4.33 -15.10
N ARG A 222 9.62 -3.81 -15.03
CA ARG A 222 10.00 -2.51 -15.61
C ARG A 222 10.88 -2.71 -16.83
N ASN A 223 10.46 -2.20 -17.98
CA ASN A 223 11.22 -2.25 -19.23
C ASN A 223 11.73 -3.66 -19.57
N ALA A 224 10.97 -4.70 -19.20
CA ALA A 224 11.40 -6.09 -19.32
C ALA A 224 11.22 -6.60 -20.75
N LYS A 225 12.23 -7.30 -21.28
CA LYS A 225 12.15 -7.95 -22.58
C LYS A 225 11.46 -9.31 -22.45
N PRO A 226 10.88 -9.86 -23.54
CA PRO A 226 10.35 -11.23 -23.53
C PRO A 226 11.38 -12.26 -23.04
N SER A 227 12.66 -12.09 -23.39
CA SER A 227 13.75 -12.95 -22.91
C SER A 227 14.00 -12.87 -21.41
N ASP A 228 13.75 -11.71 -20.78
CA ASP A 228 13.84 -11.54 -19.34
C ASP A 228 12.74 -12.35 -18.63
N LYS A 229 11.49 -12.21 -19.08
CA LYS A 229 10.35 -13.00 -18.56
C LYS A 229 10.60 -14.50 -18.73
N ALA A 230 11.05 -14.92 -19.91
CA ALA A 230 11.37 -16.33 -20.20
C ALA A 230 12.54 -16.88 -19.36
N ARG A 231 13.53 -16.04 -19.01
CA ARG A 231 14.62 -16.44 -18.11
C ARG A 231 14.10 -16.66 -16.69
N VAL A 232 13.40 -15.69 -16.12
CA VAL A 232 12.84 -15.82 -14.75
C VAL A 232 11.89 -17.00 -14.64
N GLN A 233 11.04 -17.22 -15.66
CA GLN A 233 10.11 -18.36 -15.70
C GLN A 233 10.84 -19.72 -15.67
N ARG A 234 12.02 -19.83 -16.32
CA ARG A 234 12.84 -21.06 -16.30
C ARG A 234 13.59 -21.26 -14.99
N GLU A 235 13.97 -20.16 -14.33
CA GLU A 235 14.70 -20.20 -13.04
C GLU A 235 13.77 -20.46 -11.85
N PHE A 236 12.49 -20.13 -11.99
CA PHE A 236 11.52 -20.35 -10.93
C PHE A 236 11.16 -21.84 -10.82
N ASP A 237 11.46 -22.40 -9.65
CA ASP A 237 11.14 -23.78 -9.29
C ASP A 237 10.05 -23.77 -8.18
N PRO A 238 8.80 -24.16 -8.51
CA PRO A 238 7.71 -24.19 -7.53
C PRO A 238 7.96 -25.11 -6.32
N SER A 239 8.80 -26.14 -6.46
CA SER A 239 9.10 -27.09 -5.38
C SER A 239 9.83 -26.40 -4.22
N LYS A 240 10.77 -25.51 -4.55
CA LYS A 240 11.50 -24.69 -3.56
C LYS A 240 10.58 -23.72 -2.83
N GLN A 241 9.52 -23.21 -3.47
CA GLN A 241 8.53 -22.38 -2.78
C GLN A 241 7.69 -23.21 -1.80
N ARG A 242 7.34 -24.46 -2.15
CA ARG A 242 6.62 -25.37 -1.24
C ARG A 242 7.47 -25.72 -0.01
N LEU A 243 8.78 -25.90 -0.17
CA LEU A 243 9.69 -26.14 0.97
C LEU A 243 9.70 -24.95 1.94
N LEU A 244 9.67 -23.71 1.45
CA LEU A 244 9.54 -22.52 2.30
C LEU A 244 8.23 -22.50 3.10
N LYS A 245 7.15 -23.07 2.55
CA LYS A 245 5.87 -23.24 3.27
C LYS A 245 5.97 -24.35 4.32
N ILE A 246 6.53 -25.51 3.98
CA ILE A 246 6.56 -26.70 4.85
C ILE A 246 7.47 -26.50 6.06
N CYS A 247 8.70 -25.99 5.89
CA CYS A 247 9.65 -25.76 6.99
C CYS A 247 9.09 -24.87 8.11
N ARG A 248 7.99 -24.15 7.86
CA ARG A 248 7.35 -23.25 8.83
C ARG A 248 6.17 -23.86 9.55
N HIS A 249 5.48 -24.83 8.95
CA HIS A 249 4.39 -25.55 9.64
C HIS A 249 4.93 -26.59 10.64
N SER A 250 6.23 -26.91 10.58
CA SER A 250 6.89 -27.85 11.49
C SER A 250 7.56 -27.21 12.71
N ILE A 251 7.47 -25.90 12.90
CA ILE A 251 8.00 -25.23 14.11
C ILE A 251 6.82 -24.96 15.06
N PRO A 252 6.59 -25.79 16.10
CA PRO A 252 5.65 -25.43 17.15
C PRO A 252 6.15 -24.14 17.81
N ARG A 253 5.29 -23.12 17.86
CA ARG A 253 5.53 -21.91 18.65
C ARG A 253 5.70 -22.38 20.10
N ARG A 254 6.92 -22.37 20.61
CA ARG A 254 7.17 -22.56 22.04
C ARG A 254 6.58 -21.33 22.73
N GLU A 255 5.46 -21.53 23.40
CA GLU A 255 5.00 -20.62 24.44
C GLU A 255 6.06 -20.65 25.55
N CYS A 256 6.80 -19.56 25.69
CA CYS A 256 7.56 -19.32 26.91
C CYS A 256 6.53 -18.85 27.96
N HIS A 257 6.24 -19.73 28.91
CA HIS A 257 5.64 -19.37 30.19
C HIS A 257 6.61 -18.58 31.05
#